data_AF-U5MUT2-F1
#
_entry.id   AF-U5MUT2-F1
#
_cell.length_a   1.000
_cell.length_b   1.000
_cell.length_c   1.000
_cell.angle_alpha   90.00
_cell.angle_beta   90.00
_cell.angle_gamma   90.00
#
_symmetry.space_group_name_H-M   'P 1'
#
loop_
_entity.id
_entity.type
_entity.pdbx_description
1 polymer ?
#
loop_
_entity_poly.entity_id
_entity_poly.type
_entity_poly.pdbx_seq_one_letter_code
_entity_poly.pdbx_strand_id
1 'polypeptide(L)' 'MNRAQIDEVKEAIKNIPKKQQENVLLIAKTHGVNRAFLERIKNANSSKENLFEDPIEKYIKLFSKDLD' A
#
# COMPACT_ATOMS: atom_id res chain seq x y z
N MET A 1 0.00 -8.52 -17.34
CA MET A 1 0.18 -7.98 -15.97
C MET A 1 -0.95 -8.54 -15.09
N ASN A 2 -0.63 -9.36 -14.09
CA ASN A 2 -1.62 -9.83 -13.11
C ASN A 2 -1.87 -8.72 -12.08
N ARG A 3 -3.02 -8.06 -12.17
CA ARG A 3 -3.49 -7.08 -11.17
C ARG A 3 -3.96 -7.85 -9.93
N ALA A 4 -3.49 -7.45 -8.76
CA ALA A 4 -4.02 -7.97 -7.50
C ALA A 4 -5.33 -7.25 -7.17
N GLN A 5 -6.23 -7.90 -6.46
CA GLN A 5 -7.56 -7.34 -6.17
C GLN A 5 -7.52 -6.44 -4.93
N ILE A 6 -8.38 -5.42 -4.89
CA ILE A 6 -8.52 -4.52 -3.73
C ILE A 6 -8.85 -5.30 -2.45
N ASP A 7 -9.54 -6.44 -2.56
CA ASP A 7 -9.87 -7.26 -1.39
C ASP A 7 -8.62 -7.92 -0.77
N GLU A 8 -7.60 -8.27 -1.55
CA GLU A 8 -6.32 -8.75 -1.01
C GLU A 8 -5.60 -7.63 -0.22
N VAL A 9 -5.73 -6.38 -0.67
CA VAL A 9 -5.16 -5.23 0.05
C VAL A 9 -5.86 -5.03 1.39
N LYS A 10 -7.20 -5.12 1.40
CA LYS A 10 -7.99 -5.02 2.64
C LYS A 10 -7.61 -6.11 3.65
N GLU A 11 -7.41 -7.34 3.20
CA GLU A 11 -6.94 -8.41 4.07
C GLU A 11 -5.54 -8.14 4.62
N ALA A 12 -4.61 -7.67 3.79
CA ALA A 12 -3.23 -7.40 4.18
C ALA A 12 -3.11 -6.26 5.21
N ILE A 13 -4.03 -5.29 5.19
CA ILE A 13 -4.06 -4.15 6.12
C ILE A 13 -5.02 -4.32 7.29
N LYS A 14 -5.75 -5.44 7.41
CA LYS A 14 -6.78 -5.60 8.45
C LYS A 14 -6.25 -5.42 9.89
N ASN A 15 -4.97 -5.69 10.09
CA ASN A 15 -4.29 -5.66 11.38
C ASN A 15 -3.55 -4.33 11.67
N ILE A 16 -3.54 -3.35 10.75
CA ILE A 16 -2.89 -2.05 10.98
C ILE A 16 -3.90 -1.00 11.45
N PRO A 17 -3.47 0.11 12.08
CA PRO A 17 -4.36 1.19 12.53
C PRO A 17 -5.24 1.74 11.40
N LYS A 18 -6.50 2.08 11.72
CA LYS A 18 -7.50 2.59 10.76
C LYS A 18 -6.96 3.70 9.83
N LYS A 19 -6.22 4.65 10.39
CA LYS A 19 -5.60 5.75 9.63
C LYS A 19 -4.62 5.26 8.56
N GLN A 20 -3.83 4.23 8.88
CA GLN A 20 -2.92 3.62 7.92
C GLN A 20 -3.69 2.81 6.87
N GLN A 21 -4.80 2.15 7.25
CA GLN A 21 -5.66 1.45 6.29
C GLN A 21 -6.22 2.41 5.23
N GLU A 22 -6.71 3.58 5.66
CA GLU A 22 -7.23 4.62 4.77
C GLU A 22 -6.15 5.12 3.79
N ASN A 23 -4.93 5.34 4.28
CA ASN A 23 -3.80 5.75 3.44
C ASN A 23 -3.52 4.71 2.34
N VAL A 24 -3.42 3.43 2.71
CA VAL A 24 -3.16 2.33 1.77
C VAL A 24 -4.27 2.20 0.73
N LEU A 25 -5.53 2.28 1.17
CA LEU A 25 -6.68 2.23 0.25
C LEU A 25 -6.71 3.42 -0.72
N LEU A 26 -6.27 4.60 -0.28
CA LEU A 26 -6.17 5.77 -1.16
C LEU A 26 -5.12 5.53 -2.25
N ILE A 27 -3.93 5.04 -1.87
CA ILE A 27 -2.84 4.73 -2.81
C ILE A 27 -3.28 3.64 -3.80
N ALA A 28 -3.92 2.58 -3.29
CA ALA A 28 -4.48 1.50 -4.09
C ALA A 28 -5.49 1.98 -5.13
N LYS A 29 -6.34 2.96 -4.78
CA LYS A 29 -7.31 3.56 -5.70
C LYS A 29 -6.66 4.48 -6.72
N THR A 30 -5.66 5.27 -6.32
CA THR A 30 -5.00 6.26 -7.19
C THR A 30 -4.07 5.61 -8.20
N HIS A 31 -3.26 4.64 -7.79
CA HIS A 31 -2.22 4.02 -8.65
C HIS A 31 -2.60 2.62 -9.15
N GLY A 32 -3.72 2.07 -8.66
CA GLY A 32 -4.10 0.70 -8.89
C GLY A 32 -3.34 -0.28 -8.00
N VAL A 33 -3.92 -1.45 -7.81
CA VAL A 33 -3.32 -2.52 -7.01
C VAL A 33 -2.53 -3.45 -7.92
N ASN A 34 -1.22 -3.45 -7.75
CA ASN A 34 -0.33 -4.43 -8.37
C ASN A 34 0.26 -5.38 -7.31
N ARG A 35 0.83 -6.50 -7.77
CA ARG A 35 1.43 -7.50 -6.87
C ARG A 35 2.61 -6.94 -6.05
N ALA A 36 3.40 -6.04 -6.61
CA ALA A 36 4.54 -5.41 -5.92
C ALA A 36 4.10 -4.50 -4.76
N PHE A 37 2.99 -3.78 -4.93
CA PHE A 37 2.36 -2.98 -3.88
C PHE A 37 1.86 -3.87 -2.75
N LEU A 38 1.21 -5.00 -3.09
CA LEU A 38 0.75 -5.98 -2.10
C LEU A 38 1.91 -6.57 -1.28
N GLU A 39 3.00 -6.94 -1.95
CA GLU A 39 4.21 -7.46 -1.30
C GLU A 39 4.87 -6.41 -0.39
N ARG A 40 4.93 -5.14 -0.81
CA ARG A 40 5.42 -4.05 0.04
C ARG A 40 4.56 -3.86 1.29
N ILE A 41 3.23 -3.96 1.18
CA ILE A 41 2.34 -3.88 2.36
C ILE A 41 2.61 -5.04 3.31
N LYS A 42 2.70 -6.28 2.80
CA LYS A 42 2.98 -7.46 3.61
C LYS A 42 4.34 -7.35 4.32
N ASN A 43 5.37 -6.90 3.61
CA ASN A 43 6.71 -6.70 4.18
C ASN A 43 6.72 -5.57 5.22
N ALA A 44 6.05 -4.45 4.97
CA ALA A 44 5.91 -3.36 5.93
C ALA A 44 5.29 -3.85 7.26
N ASN A 45 4.23 -4.64 7.13
CA ASN A 45 3.51 -5.20 8.28
C ASN A 45 4.35 -6.24 9.03
N SER A 46 5.18 -7.01 8.31
CA SER A 46 6.07 -8.02 8.90
C SER A 46 7.32 -7.41 9.57
N SER A 47 7.83 -6.29 9.05
CA SER A 47 9.04 -5.63 9.56
C SER A 47 8.77 -4.57 10.63
N LYS A 48 7.50 -4.31 11.02
CA LYS A 48 7.10 -3.16 11.86
C LYS A 48 7.62 -1.82 11.33
N GLU A 49 7.88 -1.74 10.03
CA GLU A 49 8.22 -0.47 9.40
C GLU A 49 6.93 0.35 9.31
N ASN A 50 6.90 1.51 9.95
CA ASN A 50 5.80 2.46 9.89
C ASN A 50 5.76 3.19 8.53
N LEU A 51 5.80 2.42 7.43
CA LEU A 51 5.73 2.88 6.04
C LEU A 51 4.46 3.69 5.73
N PHE A 52 3.45 3.64 6.62
CA PHE A 52 2.17 4.33 6.50
C PHE A 52 1.99 5.48 7.49
N GLU A 53 3.00 5.80 8.32
CA GLU A 53 3.00 7.02 9.16
C GLU A 53 3.50 8.25 8.40
N ASP A 54 4.35 8.08 7.39
CA ASP A 54 4.79 9.18 6.52
C ASP A 54 3.60 9.75 5.71
N PRO A 55 3.62 11.05 5.37
CA PRO A 55 2.56 11.67 4.59
C PRO A 55 2.37 10.93 3.26
N ILE A 56 1.11 10.62 2.95
CA ILE A 56 0.66 9.90 1.73
C ILE A 56 1.35 10.45 0.48
N GLU A 57 1.65 11.75 0.46
CA GLU A 57 2.38 12.45 -0.61
C GLU A 57 3.76 11.85 -0.93
N LYS A 58 4.50 11.42 0.09
CA LYS A 58 5.83 10.80 -0.07
C LYS A 58 5.69 9.41 -0.69
N TYR A 59 4.65 8.68 -0.29
CA TYR A 59 4.31 7.37 -0.84
C TYR A 59 3.84 7.47 -2.30
N ILE A 60 3.00 8.44 -2.63
CA ILE A 60 2.58 8.75 -4.02
C ILE A 60 3.82 9.04 -4.89
N LYS A 61 4.76 9.85 -4.39
CA LYS A 61 6.02 10.15 -5.11
C LYS A 61 6.91 8.92 -5.29
N LEU A 62 7.00 8.05 -4.28
CA LEU A 62 7.77 6.79 -4.33
C LEU A 62 7.21 5.80 -5.36
N PHE A 63 5.88 5.63 -5.41
CA PHE A 63 5.24 4.67 -6.31
C PHE A 63 4.99 5.20 -7.72
N SER A 64 4.95 6.52 -7.91
CA SER A 64 4.92 7.12 -9.26
C SER A 64 6.23 6.93 -10.02
N LYS A 65 7.35 6.71 -9.31
CA LYS A 65 8.67 6.55 -9.91
C LYS A 65 8.96 5.12 -10.39
N ASP A 66 8.23 4.13 -9.88
CA ASP A 66 8.30 2.72 -10.27
C ASP A 66 7.31 2.38 -11.44
N LEU A 67 6.71 3.40 -12.07
CA LEU A 67 5.71 3.28 -13.14
C LEU A 67 6.21 3.73 -14.53
N ASP A 68 7.51 4.05 -14.65
CA ASP A 68 8.21 4.32 -15.92
C ASP A 68 8.80 3.03 -16.50
#